data_AF-K0KDM7-F1
#
_entry.id   AF-K0KDM7-F1
#
_cell.length_a   1.000
_cell.length_b   1.000
_cell.length_c   1.000
_cell.angle_alpha   90.00
_cell.angle_beta   90.00
_cell.angle_gamma   90.00
#
_symmetry.space_group_name_H-M   'P 1'
#
loop_
_entity.id
_entity.type
_entity.pdbx_description
1 polymer ?
#
loop_
_entity_poly.entity_id
_entity_poly.type
_entity_poly.pdbx_seq_one_letter_code
_entity_poly.pdbx_strand_id
1 'polypeptide(L)'
;MRAARGFGNLEDVLQRRALVVRRTDRARGRRRWWWIAPLALVGGLAAVVVSADPVGYGVPLWPFANGSDLVEYRIMDTVTDSARAQGDPARVPSAVTADGVEVLDTRLHPPGGGIWMRVRLHLPDGTRCREVMVLGDGVQVSSRRVDC
;
A
#
# COMPACT_ATOMS: atom_id res chain seq x y z
N MET A 1 -69.27 44.74 -25.06
CA MET A 1 -68.64 44.96 -23.74
C MET A 1 -67.93 43.68 -23.30
N ARG A 2 -66.70 43.80 -22.77
CA ARG A 2 -65.91 42.77 -22.04
C ARG A 2 -66.74 42.27 -20.82
N ALA A 3 -66.48 41.17 -20.10
CA ALA A 3 -65.26 40.42 -19.81
C ALA A 3 -65.59 39.00 -19.25
N ALA A 4 -64.61 38.11 -19.43
CA ALA A 4 -64.13 36.97 -18.63
C ALA A 4 -64.90 36.40 -17.43
N ARG A 5 -64.94 35.05 -17.38
CA ARG A 5 -64.59 34.18 -16.22
C ARG A 5 -64.20 32.82 -16.84
N GLY A 6 -62.97 32.32 -16.79
CA GLY A 6 -61.98 32.36 -15.73
C GLY A 6 -61.82 30.93 -15.22
N PHE A 7 -60.78 30.23 -15.68
CA PHE A 7 -60.45 28.82 -15.42
C PHE A 7 -60.50 28.47 -13.92
N GLY A 8 -61.52 27.73 -13.50
CA GLY A 8 -61.45 26.91 -12.28
C GLY A 8 -60.92 25.53 -12.65
N ASN A 9 -60.07 24.96 -11.78
CA ASN A 9 -59.63 23.54 -11.72
C ASN A 9 -58.15 23.21 -12.03
N LEU A 10 -57.25 24.19 -12.17
CA LEU A 10 -55.80 23.90 -12.20
C LEU A 10 -55.11 24.07 -10.84
N GLU A 11 -55.62 24.92 -9.95
CA GLU A 11 -55.03 25.17 -8.64
C GLU A 11 -55.30 24.04 -7.63
N ASP A 12 -56.46 23.38 -7.71
CA ASP A 12 -56.87 22.32 -6.77
C ASP A 12 -56.06 21.01 -6.96
N VAL A 13 -55.66 20.72 -8.20
CA VAL A 13 -54.83 19.55 -8.53
C VAL A 13 -53.36 19.77 -8.14
N LEU A 14 -52.89 21.02 -8.18
CA LEU A 14 -51.54 21.40 -7.75
C LEU A 14 -51.42 21.42 -6.23
N GLN A 15 -52.46 21.83 -5.50
CA GLN A 15 -52.43 21.82 -4.03
C GLN A 15 -52.41 20.40 -3.44
N ARG A 16 -53.06 19.41 -4.06
CA ARG A 16 -52.95 18.00 -3.64
C ARG A 16 -51.58 17.37 -3.83
N ARG A 17 -50.69 17.98 -4.63
CA ARG A 17 -49.31 17.51 -4.82
C ARG A 17 -48.28 18.29 -3.98
N ALA A 18 -48.66 19.41 -3.37
CA ALA A 18 -47.75 20.27 -2.63
C ALA A 18 -47.52 19.84 -1.16
N LEU A 19 -48.34 18.92 -0.64
CA LEU A 19 -48.26 18.42 0.74
C LEU A 19 -47.79 16.97 0.84
N VAL A 20 -46.91 16.53 -0.06
CA VAL A 20 -45.95 15.47 0.29
C VAL A 20 -44.69 16.18 0.76
N VAL A 21 -44.79 16.85 1.91
CA VAL A 21 -43.63 17.31 2.67
C VAL A 21 -42.89 16.05 3.07
N ARG A 22 -41.93 15.72 2.21
CA ARG A 22 -40.86 14.76 2.37
C ARG A 22 -40.33 14.90 3.79
N ARG A 23 -40.86 14.08 4.70
CA ARG A 23 -40.30 13.88 6.03
C ARG A 23 -38.92 13.28 5.76
N THR A 24 -37.93 14.15 5.61
CA THR A 24 -36.55 13.74 5.41
C THR A 24 -36.17 12.93 6.63
N ASP A 25 -36.02 11.64 6.40
CA ASP A 25 -35.61 10.61 7.32
C ASP A 25 -34.18 10.93 7.81
N ARG A 26 -34.03 11.93 8.69
CA ARG A 26 -32.75 12.45 9.20
C ARG A 26 -32.00 11.45 10.08
N ALA A 27 -32.53 10.25 10.28
CA ALA A 27 -31.91 9.19 11.08
C ALA A 27 -31.02 8.23 10.26
N ARG A 28 -31.15 8.17 8.93
CA ARG A 28 -30.46 7.15 8.11
C ARG A 28 -28.99 7.46 7.80
N GLY A 29 -28.56 8.71 7.95
CA GLY A 29 -27.19 9.14 7.65
C GLY A 29 -26.17 8.93 8.78
N ARG A 30 -26.61 9.02 10.04
CA ARG A 30 -25.68 8.98 11.20
C ARG A 30 -25.03 7.61 11.38
N ARG A 31 -25.79 6.52 11.21
CA ARG A 31 -25.29 5.15 11.36
C ARG A 31 -24.30 4.73 10.26
N ARG A 32 -24.39 5.34 9.08
CA ARG A 32 -23.46 5.10 7.96
C ARG A 32 -22.11 5.78 8.20
N TRP A 33 -22.12 6.99 8.76
CA TRP A 33 -20.89 7.71 9.14
C TRP A 33 -20.08 7.01 10.23
N TRP A 34 -20.75 6.33 11.16
CA TRP A 34 -20.10 5.55 12.23
C TRP A 34 -19.21 4.43 11.71
N TRP A 35 -19.49 3.88 10.53
CA TRP A 35 -18.61 2.91 9.90
C TRP A 35 -17.60 3.56 8.96
N ILE A 36 -17.99 4.62 8.23
CA ILE A 36 -17.08 5.31 7.30
C ILE A 36 -15.90 5.94 8.03
N ALA A 37 -16.11 6.58 9.17
CA ALA A 37 -15.05 7.25 9.91
C ALA A 37 -13.92 6.30 10.36
N PRO A 38 -14.18 5.18 11.06
CA PRO A 38 -13.12 4.23 11.42
C PRO A 38 -12.52 3.54 10.20
N LEU A 39 -13.30 3.25 9.15
CA LEU A 39 -12.77 2.64 7.92
C LEU A 39 -11.83 3.59 7.18
N ALA A 40 -12.17 4.87 7.11
CA ALA A 40 -11.31 5.91 6.53
C ALA A 40 -10.06 6.15 7.37
N LEU A 41 -10.17 6.11 8.70
CA LEU A 41 -9.02 6.18 9.61
C LEU A 41 -8.06 5.01 9.39
N VAL A 42 -8.59 3.78 9.40
CA VAL A 42 -7.79 2.56 9.19
C VAL A 42 -7.18 2.56 7.78
N GLY A 43 -7.95 2.92 6.75
CA GLY A 43 -7.45 3.04 5.39
C GLY A 43 -6.36 4.11 5.24
N GLY A 44 -6.53 5.26 5.90
CA GLY A 44 -5.53 6.33 5.92
C GLY A 44 -4.24 5.92 6.64
N LEU A 45 -4.34 5.29 7.81
CA LEU A 45 -3.18 4.75 8.53
C LEU A 45 -2.45 3.68 7.73
N ALA A 46 -3.20 2.74 7.13
CA ALA A 46 -2.62 1.72 6.26
C ALA A 46 -1.88 2.36 5.07
N ALA A 47 -2.45 3.38 4.44
CA ALA A 47 -1.80 4.10 3.34
C ALA A 47 -0.48 4.77 3.76
N VAL A 48 -0.45 5.41 4.94
CA VAL A 48 0.79 6.03 5.46
C VAL A 48 1.86 4.96 5.72
N VAL A 49 1.50 3.88 6.40
CA VAL A 49 2.44 2.79 6.72
C VAL A 49 2.99 2.15 5.45
N VAL A 50 2.10 1.83 4.50
CA VAL A 50 2.47 1.24 3.22
C VAL A 50 3.37 2.16 2.41
N SER A 51 3.10 3.46 2.39
CA SER A 51 3.91 4.44 1.65
C SER A 51 5.34 4.60 2.20
N ALA A 52 5.58 4.23 3.46
CA ALA A 52 6.89 4.34 4.08
C ALA A 52 7.87 3.24 3.60
N ASP A 53 7.36 2.04 3.30
CA ASP A 53 8.16 0.93 2.75
C ASP A 53 7.31 0.02 1.84
N PRO A 54 6.92 0.50 0.64
CA PRO A 54 6.05 -0.26 -0.25
C PRO A 54 6.68 -1.60 -0.69
N VAL A 55 8.02 -1.65 -0.77
CA VAL A 55 8.77 -2.87 -1.09
C VAL A 55 8.73 -3.88 0.06
N GLY A 56 8.95 -3.43 1.30
CA GLY A 56 8.85 -4.27 2.49
C GLY A 56 7.45 -4.87 2.72
N TYR A 57 6.40 -4.16 2.29
CA TYR A 57 5.01 -4.63 2.38
C TYR A 57 4.47 -5.30 1.11
N GLY A 58 5.29 -5.49 0.08
CA GLY A 58 4.89 -6.21 -1.14
C GLY A 58 3.88 -5.47 -2.02
N VAL A 59 3.81 -4.15 -1.92
CA VAL A 59 2.88 -3.28 -2.66
C VAL A 59 3.63 -2.20 -3.45
N PRO A 60 4.52 -2.58 -4.40
CA PRO A 60 5.29 -1.65 -5.22
C PRO A 60 4.46 -1.06 -6.37
N LEU A 61 3.22 -0.64 -6.09
CA LEU A 61 2.27 -0.16 -7.09
C LEU A 61 1.81 1.26 -6.77
N TRP A 62 1.62 2.04 -7.82
CA TRP A 62 1.08 3.39 -7.73
C TRP A 62 -0.33 3.36 -7.09
N PRO A 63 -0.71 4.30 -6.19
CA PRO A 63 -0.03 5.55 -5.82
C PRO A 63 0.97 5.44 -4.66
N PHE A 64 1.27 4.23 -4.18
CA PHE A 64 2.05 4.04 -2.95
C PHE A 64 3.55 3.89 -3.19
N ALA A 65 3.96 3.70 -4.46
CA ALA A 65 5.33 3.45 -4.86
C ALA A 65 5.72 4.34 -6.05
N ASN A 66 7.01 4.66 -6.15
CA ASN A 66 7.63 5.39 -7.25
C ASN A 66 8.49 4.47 -8.14
N GLY A 67 9.11 5.05 -9.19
CA GLY A 67 9.95 4.28 -10.12
C GLY A 67 11.16 3.62 -9.45
N SER A 68 11.73 4.25 -8.43
CA SER A 68 12.84 3.67 -7.65
C SER A 68 12.39 2.51 -6.79
N ASP A 69 11.19 2.56 -6.21
CA ASP A 69 10.62 1.44 -5.44
C ASP A 69 10.39 0.21 -6.34
N LEU A 70 10.05 0.41 -7.62
CA LEU A 70 9.96 -0.67 -8.61
C LEU A 70 11.32 -1.25 -9.01
N VAL A 71 12.38 -0.44 -9.03
CA VAL A 71 13.75 -0.92 -9.25
C VAL A 71 14.24 -1.69 -8.02
N GLU A 72 14.03 -1.13 -6.83
CA GLU A 72 14.33 -1.76 -5.55
C GLU A 72 13.62 -3.11 -5.40
N TYR A 73 12.33 -3.19 -5.76
CA TYR A 73 11.58 -4.44 -5.76
C TYR A 73 12.19 -5.49 -6.70
N ARG A 74 12.57 -5.11 -7.94
CA ARG A 74 13.23 -6.03 -8.89
C ARG A 74 14.58 -6.53 -8.39
N ILE A 75 15.35 -5.66 -7.72
CA ILE A 75 16.60 -6.06 -7.08
C ILE A 75 16.32 -7.09 -5.99
N MET A 76 15.35 -6.83 -5.10
CA MET A 76 15.00 -7.75 -4.01
C MET A 76 14.43 -9.09 -4.51
N ASP A 77 13.73 -9.10 -5.65
CA ASP A 77 13.29 -10.32 -6.32
C ASP A 77 14.49 -11.15 -6.81
N THR A 78 15.47 -10.48 -7.42
CA THR A 78 16.74 -11.10 -7.84
C THR A 78 17.53 -11.64 -6.64
N VAL A 79 17.54 -10.93 -5.51
CA VAL A 79 18.15 -11.39 -4.25
C VAL A 79 17.46 -12.66 -3.76
N THR A 80 16.14 -12.68 -3.82
CA THR A 80 15.33 -13.83 -3.39
C THR A 80 15.57 -15.04 -4.29
N ASP A 81 15.60 -14.85 -5.60
CA ASP A 81 15.87 -15.91 -6.56
C ASP A 81 17.31 -16.42 -6.46
N SER A 82 18.29 -15.53 -6.22
CA SER A 82 19.68 -15.92 -5.96
C SER A 82 19.77 -16.75 -4.68
N ALA A 83 19.08 -16.34 -3.62
CA ALA A 83 19.01 -17.11 -2.38
C ALA A 83 18.36 -18.49 -2.58
N ARG A 84 17.34 -18.59 -3.45
CA ARG A 84 16.67 -19.86 -3.80
C ARG A 84 17.55 -20.77 -4.63
N ALA A 85 18.22 -20.22 -5.64
CA ALA A 85 19.09 -20.97 -6.53
C ALA A 85 20.30 -21.54 -5.78
N GLN A 86 20.81 -20.82 -4.79
CA GLN A 86 22.04 -21.20 -4.13
C GLN A 86 21.89 -22.37 -3.16
N GLY A 87 20.72 -22.50 -2.50
CA GLY A 87 20.43 -23.54 -1.50
C GLY A 87 21.29 -23.49 -0.22
N ASP A 88 22.41 -22.78 -0.25
CA ASP A 88 23.32 -22.51 0.87
C ASP A 88 23.32 -21.00 1.20
N PRO A 89 22.79 -20.61 2.37
CA PRO A 89 22.78 -19.24 2.88
C PRO A 89 24.16 -18.56 2.86
N ALA A 90 25.25 -19.32 3.04
CA ALA A 90 26.60 -18.76 3.10
C ALA A 90 27.10 -18.20 1.76
N ARG A 91 26.53 -18.65 0.65
CA ARG A 91 26.92 -18.23 -0.71
C ARG A 91 26.04 -17.12 -1.28
N VAL A 92 24.97 -16.75 -0.57
CA VAL A 92 24.04 -15.69 -0.98
C VAL A 92 24.72 -14.32 -1.10
N PRO A 93 25.60 -13.87 -0.19
CA PRO A 93 26.21 -12.54 -0.32
C PRO A 93 26.97 -12.36 -1.63
N SER A 94 27.77 -13.35 -2.02
CA SER A 94 28.50 -13.32 -3.29
C SER A 94 27.59 -13.35 -4.51
N ALA A 95 26.45 -14.04 -4.44
CA ALA A 95 25.50 -14.12 -5.55
C ALA A 95 24.68 -12.83 -5.72
N VAL A 96 24.43 -12.12 -4.62
CA VAL A 96 23.65 -10.88 -4.56
C VAL A 96 24.49 -9.64 -4.92
N THR A 97 25.81 -9.75 -4.86
CA THR A 97 26.73 -8.67 -5.26
C THR A 97 26.71 -8.55 -6.78
N ALA A 98 25.85 -7.69 -7.31
CA ALA A 98 25.68 -7.39 -8.73
C ALA A 98 25.69 -5.86 -8.95
N ASP A 99 25.70 -5.42 -10.22
CA ASP A 99 25.69 -3.99 -10.55
C ASP A 99 24.53 -3.26 -9.85
N GLY A 100 24.89 -2.38 -8.90
CA GLY A 100 23.94 -1.59 -8.11
C GLY A 100 23.62 -2.13 -6.71
N VAL A 101 24.20 -3.25 -6.28
CA VAL A 101 24.03 -3.81 -4.93
C VAL A 101 25.38 -4.06 -4.27
N GLU A 102 25.67 -3.31 -3.21
CA GLU A 102 26.86 -3.50 -2.37
C GLU A 102 26.46 -4.20 -1.06
N VAL A 103 27.13 -5.29 -0.71
CA VAL A 103 26.96 -5.92 0.60
C VAL A 103 27.92 -5.28 1.60
N LEU A 104 27.40 -4.62 2.64
CA LEU A 104 28.16 -3.87 3.64
C LEU A 104 28.55 -4.70 4.87
N ASP A 105 27.64 -5.56 5.34
CA ASP A 105 27.89 -6.44 6.49
C ASP A 105 27.14 -7.77 6.27
N THR A 106 27.68 -8.85 6.79
CA THR A 106 27.09 -10.20 6.70
C THR A 106 27.30 -10.95 8.00
N ARG A 107 26.23 -11.51 8.55
CA ARG A 107 26.25 -12.32 9.76
C ARG A 107 25.51 -13.62 9.56
N LEU A 108 26.26 -14.72 9.67
CA LEU A 108 25.72 -16.06 9.73
C LEU A 108 25.13 -16.30 11.12
N HIS A 109 23.90 -16.83 11.17
CA HIS A 109 23.20 -17.17 12.40
C HIS A 109 23.06 -18.70 12.52
N PRO A 110 24.05 -19.38 13.12
CA PRO A 110 23.88 -20.75 13.59
C PRO A 110 23.19 -20.77 14.97
N PRO A 111 22.41 -21.82 15.33
CA PRO A 111 21.99 -22.96 14.52
C PRO A 111 20.67 -22.69 13.76
N GLY A 112 20.56 -23.10 12.50
CA GLY A 112 19.36 -22.89 11.67
C GLY A 112 19.59 -22.27 10.27
N GLY A 113 20.85 -22.07 9.88
CA GLY A 113 21.18 -21.69 8.50
C GLY A 113 20.62 -20.32 8.08
N GLY A 114 20.48 -19.38 9.01
CA GLY A 114 20.09 -18.02 8.66
C GLY A 114 21.29 -17.18 8.22
N ILE A 115 21.11 -16.30 7.25
CA ILE A 115 22.05 -15.22 6.98
C ILE A 115 21.35 -13.88 7.09
N TRP A 116 21.93 -12.98 7.86
CA TRP A 116 21.59 -11.57 7.87
C TRP A 116 22.64 -10.83 7.05
N MET A 117 22.23 -9.88 6.24
CA MET A 117 23.13 -9.02 5.48
C MET A 117 22.59 -7.60 5.44
N ARG A 118 23.50 -6.63 5.49
CA ARG A 118 23.19 -5.23 5.21
C ARG A 118 23.64 -4.93 3.79
N VAL A 119 22.72 -4.47 2.95
CA VAL A 119 22.98 -4.12 1.55
C VAL A 119 22.75 -2.63 1.32
N ARG A 120 23.56 -2.03 0.46
CA ARG A 120 23.37 -0.70 -0.10
C ARG A 120 22.97 -0.86 -1.57
N LEU A 121 21.85 -0.24 -1.91
CA LEU A 121 21.25 -0.24 -3.23
C LEU A 121 21.49 1.11 -3.88
N HIS A 122 22.05 1.12 -5.09
CA HIS A 122 22.21 2.30 -5.92
C HIS A 122 20.99 2.44 -6.83
N LEU A 123 20.11 3.39 -6.51
CA LEU A 123 18.84 3.62 -7.20
C LEU A 123 18.88 4.96 -7.96
N PRO A 124 17.97 5.17 -8.93
CA PRO A 124 17.93 6.40 -9.71
C PRO A 124 17.76 7.69 -8.88
N ASP A 125 17.14 7.59 -7.71
CA ASP A 125 16.89 8.70 -6.78
C ASP A 125 17.93 8.80 -5.64
N GLY A 126 18.92 7.89 -5.61
CA GLY A 126 20.01 7.91 -4.63
C GLY A 126 20.35 6.54 -4.05
N THR A 127 21.06 6.53 -2.93
CA THR A 127 21.46 5.30 -2.24
C THR A 127 20.46 4.95 -1.14
N ARG A 128 20.09 3.68 -1.02
CA ARG A 128 19.25 3.19 0.08
C ARG A 128 19.87 1.96 0.72
N CYS A 129 19.82 1.85 2.04
CA CYS A 129 20.32 0.70 2.76
C CYS A 129 19.18 -0.18 3.26
N ARG A 130 19.36 -1.49 3.18
CA ARG A 130 18.42 -2.48 3.72
C ARG A 130 19.15 -3.54 4.50
N GLU A 131 18.52 -4.01 5.55
CA GLU A 131 18.85 -5.27 6.19
C GLU A 131 18.00 -6.36 5.56
N VAL A 132 18.63 -7.45 5.17
CA VAL A 132 18.02 -8.61 4.53
C VAL A 132 18.36 -9.83 5.35
N MET A 133 17.34 -10.60 5.71
CA MET A 133 17.48 -11.86 6.42
C MET A 133 16.94 -12.99 5.55
N VAL A 134 17.78 -13.98 5.28
CA VAL A 134 17.45 -15.18 4.53
C VAL A 134 17.48 -16.36 5.49
N LEU A 135 16.38 -17.11 5.56
CA LEU A 135 16.23 -18.26 6.44
C LEU A 135 16.42 -19.58 5.66
N GLY A 136 17.18 -20.52 6.24
CA GLY A 136 17.66 -21.73 5.55
C GLY A 136 16.60 -22.79 5.22
N ASP A 137 15.51 -22.89 5.99
CA ASP A 137 14.53 -23.98 5.85
C ASP A 137 13.42 -23.72 4.80
N GLY A 138 13.58 -22.72 3.92
CA GLY A 138 12.57 -22.40 2.91
C GLY A 138 12.69 -21.04 2.23
N VAL A 139 13.89 -20.45 2.23
CA VAL A 139 14.25 -19.18 1.55
C VAL A 139 13.19 -18.10 1.71
N GLN A 140 12.84 -17.86 2.97
CA GLN A 140 12.06 -16.70 3.34
C GLN A 140 13.02 -15.51 3.44
N VAL A 141 12.82 -14.53 2.57
CA VAL A 141 13.58 -13.29 2.56
C VAL A 141 12.76 -12.22 3.26
N SER A 142 13.22 -11.80 4.44
CA SER A 142 12.68 -10.64 5.13
C SER A 142 13.61 -9.46 4.89
N SER A 143 13.07 -8.28 4.62
CA SER A 143 13.89 -7.08 4.47
C SER A 143 13.32 -5.89 5.22
N ARG A 144 14.21 -5.04 5.72
CA ARG A 144 13.87 -3.81 6.43
C ARG A 144 14.75 -2.67 5.93
N ARG A 145 14.15 -1.52 5.68
CA ARG A 145 14.90 -0.29 5.36
C ARG A 145 15.65 0.24 6.58
N VAL A 146 16.91 0.61 6.40
CA VAL A 146 17.78 1.19 7.42
C VAL A 146 18.53 2.38 6.86
N ASP A 147 19.02 3.24 7.75
CA ASP A 147 19.87 4.34 7.34
C ASP A 147 21.21 3.82 6.83
N CYS A 148 21.68 4.44 5.75
CA CYS A 148 23.07 4.42 5.34
C CYS A 148 23.83 5.45 6.20
#